data_AF-A0A958EZW2-F1
#
_entry.id   AF-A0A958EZW2-F1
#
_cell.length_a   1.000
_cell.length_b   1.000
_cell.length_c   1.000
_cell.angle_alpha   90.00
_cell.angle_beta   90.00
_cell.angle_gamma   90.00
#
_symmetry.space_group_name_H-M   'P 1'
#
loop_
_entity.id
_entity.type
_entity.pdbx_description
1 polymer ?
#
loop_
_entity_poly.entity_id
_entity_poly.type
_entity_poly.pdbx_seq_one_letter_code
_entity_poly.pdbx_strand_id
1 'polypeptide(L)'
;RIAFLDVPAECIIKIFTERGDLIREIEHTDGSGDEFWDLVTSSRQIVVSGIYIAYIEVTNDYYNPEDPSQLLYRKGDNITRKFVIIR
;
A
#
# COMPACT_ATOMS: atom_id res chain seq x y z
N ARG A 1 6.75 -6.95 -11.37
CA ARG A 1 6.64 -6.71 -9.92
C ARG A 1 6.69 -5.21 -9.70
N ILE A 2 5.87 -4.68 -8.78
CA ILE A 2 5.91 -3.30 -8.31
C ILE A 2 6.37 -3.30 -6.85
N ALA A 3 7.14 -2.29 -6.47
CA ALA A 3 7.52 -2.03 -5.08
C ALA A 3 6.81 -0.76 -4.61
N PHE A 4 6.16 -0.84 -3.46
CA PHE A 4 5.75 0.29 -2.66
C PHE A 4 6.89 0.57 -1.69
N LEU A 5 7.48 1.76 -1.76
CA LEU A 5 8.61 2.17 -0.93
C LEU A 5 8.17 3.34 -0.05
N ASP A 6 8.86 3.49 1.08
CA ASP A 6 8.59 4.50 2.10
C ASP A 6 7.13 4.43 2.59
N VAL A 7 6.59 3.21 2.71
CA VAL A 7 5.27 2.98 3.31
C VAL A 7 5.39 2.91 4.83
N PRO A 8 4.30 3.20 5.57
CA PRO A 8 4.29 3.02 7.02
C PRO A 8 4.52 1.56 7.41
N ALA A 9 5.25 1.36 8.51
CA ALA A 9 5.62 0.06 9.08
C ALA A 9 4.43 -0.90 9.29
N GLU A 10 3.25 -0.34 9.59
CA GLU A 10 2.00 -1.07 9.71
C GLU A 10 0.90 -0.34 8.94
N CYS A 11 0.51 -0.91 7.81
CA CYS A 11 -0.52 -0.34 6.95
C CYS A 11 -1.29 -1.40 6.13
N ILE A 12 -2.38 -0.99 5.52
CA ILE A 12 -3.09 -1.77 4.50
C ILE A 12 -2.93 -1.06 3.16
N ILE A 13 -2.49 -1.81 2.15
CA ILE A 13 -2.42 -1.34 0.76
C ILE A 13 -3.56 -1.96 -0.04
N LYS A 14 -4.52 -1.14 -0.45
CA LYS A 14 -5.63 -1.51 -1.31
C LYS A 14 -5.36 -1.03 -2.72
N ILE A 15 -5.51 -1.92 -3.70
CA ILE A 15 -5.25 -1.63 -5.11
C ILE A 15 -6.55 -1.77 -5.88
N PHE A 16 -6.89 -0.73 -6.63
CA PHE A 16 -8.11 -0.61 -7.39
C PHE A 16 -7.84 -0.43 -8.88
N THR A 17 -8.80 -0.85 -9.71
CA THR A 17 -8.88 -0.44 -11.13
C THR A 17 -9.18 1.06 -11.25
N GLU A 18 -9.08 1.61 -12.46
CA GLU A 18 -9.48 2.99 -12.74
C GLU A 18 -10.98 3.25 -12.51
N ARG A 19 -11.79 2.18 -12.51
CA ARG A 19 -13.22 2.22 -12.22
C ARG A 19 -13.56 2.15 -10.73
N GLY A 20 -12.56 1.89 -9.89
CA GLY A 20 -12.72 1.77 -8.43
C GLY A 20 -13.00 0.34 -7.95
N ASP A 21 -12.79 -0.69 -8.77
CA ASP A 21 -12.95 -2.08 -8.33
C ASP A 21 -11.72 -2.51 -7.52
N LEU A 22 -11.92 -3.01 -6.30
CA LEU A 22 -10.84 -3.55 -5.47
C LEU A 22 -10.34 -4.88 -6.06
N ILE A 23 -9.07 -4.93 -6.46
CA ILE A 23 -8.48 -6.12 -7.08
C ILE A 23 -7.45 -6.81 -6.19
N ARG A 24 -6.90 -6.11 -5.21
CA ARG A 24 -5.93 -6.65 -4.26
C ARG A 24 -5.94 -5.83 -2.97
N GLU A 25 -5.84 -6.53 -1.85
CA GLU A 25 -5.55 -5.97 -0.54
C GLU A 25 -4.29 -6.67 -0.01
N ILE A 26 -3.39 -5.89 0.57
CA ILE A 26 -2.14 -6.35 1.17
C ILE A 26 -2.11 -5.81 2.59
N GLU A 27 -2.12 -6.72 3.57
CA GLU A 27 -1.86 -6.40 4.98
C GLU A 27 -0.35 -6.35 5.19
N HIS A 28 0.16 -5.16 5.46
CA HIS A 28 1.58 -4.91 5.70
C HIS A 28 1.81 -4.72 7.19
N THR A 29 2.37 -5.72 7.84
CA THR A 29 2.55 -5.77 9.32
C THR A 29 3.94 -6.26 9.71
N ASP A 30 4.90 -6.27 8.80
CA ASP A 30 6.26 -6.76 9.06
C ASP A 30 7.19 -5.69 9.64
N GLY A 31 6.70 -4.44 9.73
CA GLY A 31 7.44 -3.31 10.29
C GLY A 31 8.45 -2.69 9.33
N SER A 32 8.52 -3.16 8.08
CA SER A 32 9.43 -2.63 7.07
C SER A 32 8.85 -1.38 6.39
N GLY A 33 9.67 -0.74 5.55
CA GLY A 33 9.25 0.43 4.77
C GLY A 33 8.89 0.07 3.32
N ASP A 34 8.85 -1.22 3.00
CA ASP A 34 8.71 -1.70 1.64
C ASP A 34 7.75 -2.87 1.51
N GLU A 35 6.90 -2.83 0.49
CA GLU A 35 5.96 -3.90 0.18
C GLU A 35 5.98 -4.19 -1.32
N PHE A 36 5.91 -5.46 -1.70
CA PHE A 36 6.01 -5.86 -3.08
C PHE A 36 4.76 -6.56 -3.59
N TRP A 37 4.32 -6.13 -4.76
CA TRP A 37 3.19 -6.75 -5.44
C TRP A 37 3.61 -7.36 -6.78
N ASP A 38 3.33 -8.65 -6.92
CA ASP A 38 3.63 -9.41 -8.14
C ASP A 38 2.62 -9.20 -9.28
N LEU A 39 1.77 -8.17 -9.18
CA LEU A 39 0.78 -7.82 -10.20
C LEU A 39 -0.30 -8.90 -10.38
N VAL A 40 -0.61 -9.61 -9.28
CA VAL A 40 -1.62 -10.68 -9.22
C VAL A 40 -2.77 -10.26 -8.31
N THR A 41 -4.01 -10.39 -8.79
CA THR A 41 -5.22 -10.07 -8.04
C THR A 41 -5.50 -11.09 -6.93
N SER A 42 -6.45 -10.78 -6.03
CA SER A 42 -6.96 -11.74 -5.03
C SER A 42 -7.51 -13.03 -5.67
N SER A 43 -8.07 -12.93 -6.88
CA SER A 43 -8.55 -14.06 -7.67
C SER A 43 -7.45 -14.77 -8.48
N ARG A 44 -6.17 -14.49 -8.21
CA ARG A 44 -5.00 -15.10 -8.88
C ARG A 44 -4.91 -14.83 -10.39
N GLN A 45 -5.47 -13.71 -10.84
CA GLN A 45 -5.32 -13.26 -12.23
C GLN A 45 -4.20 -12.24 -12.34
N ILE A 46 -3.45 -12.29 -13.44
CA ILE A 46 -2.44 -11.27 -13.73
C ILE A 46 -3.16 -10.02 -14.24
N VAL A 47 -2.90 -8.86 -13.63
CA VAL A 47 -3.47 -7.57 -14.06
C VAL A 47 -2.93 -7.17 -15.43
N VAL A 48 -3.68 -6.41 -16.23
CA VAL A 48 -3.28 -5.98 -17.58
C VAL A 48 -2.63 -4.59 -17.59
N SER A 49 -2.18 -4.12 -18.76
CA SER A 49 -1.77 -2.73 -18.92
C SER A 49 -2.96 -1.81 -18.67
N GLY A 50 -2.77 -0.76 -17.88
CA GLY A 50 -3.88 0.11 -17.45
C GLY A 50 -3.50 1.06 -16.33
N ILE A 51 -4.48 1.85 -15.92
CA ILE A 51 -4.39 2.78 -14.79
C ILE A 51 -4.89 2.07 -13.54
N TYR A 52 -4.15 2.22 -12.45
CA TYR A 52 -4.51 1.66 -11.15
C TYR A 52 -4.37 2.72 -10.06
N ILE A 53 -5.05 2.47 -8.95
CA ILE A 53 -5.05 3.35 -7.78
C ILE A 53 -4.61 2.52 -6.59
N ALA A 54 -3.56 2.96 -5.89
CA ALA A 54 -3.18 2.45 -4.59
C ALA A 54 -3.73 3.39 -3.52
N TYR A 55 -4.43 2.84 -2.54
CA TYR A 55 -4.85 3.49 -1.32
C TYR A 55 -4.12 2.82 -0.17
N ILE A 56 -3.36 3.60 0.59
CA ILE A 56 -2.55 3.12 1.69
C ILE A 56 -3.12 3.75 2.96
N GLU A 57 -3.42 2.94 3.96
CA GLU A 57 -4.01 3.36 5.23
C GLU A 57 -3.18 2.84 6.41
N VAL A 58 -2.77 3.73 7.29
CA VAL A 58 -2.03 3.41 8.52
C VAL A 58 -2.96 2.69 9.50
N THR A 59 -2.56 1.49 9.94
CA THR A 59 -3.39 0.68 10.85
C THR A 59 -3.11 0.96 12.32
N ASN A 60 -1.90 1.41 12.66
CA ASN A 60 -1.45 1.67 14.02
C ASN A 60 -0.58 2.93 14.12
N ASP A 61 -0.60 3.58 15.28
CA ASP A 61 0.28 4.71 15.57
C ASP A 61 1.74 4.23 15.56
N TYR A 62 2.59 4.93 14.81
CA TYR A 62 4.01 4.63 14.73
C TYR A 62 4.83 5.81 15.24
N TYR A 63 5.65 5.55 16.24
CA TYR A 63 6.53 6.52 16.89
C TYR A 63 7.95 6.36 16.38
N ASN A 64 8.71 7.45 16.39
CA ASN A 64 10.13 7.38 16.06
C ASN A 64 10.86 6.49 17.11
N PRO A 65 11.57 5.44 16.70
CA PRO A 65 12.34 4.59 17.62
C PRO A 65 13.43 5.34 18.39
N GLU A 66 13.97 6.42 17.81
CA GLU A 66 15.02 7.24 18.43
C GLU A 66 14.43 8.29 19.39
N ASP A 67 13.20 8.76 19.14
CA ASP A 67 12.47 9.71 19.97
C ASP A 67 10.99 9.31 20.11
N PRO A 68 10.63 8.54 21.15
CA PRO A 68 9.26 8.06 21.36
C PRO A 68 8.22 9.16 21.59
N SER A 69 8.63 10.42 21.80
CA SER A 69 7.71 11.55 21.90
C SER A 69 7.21 12.03 20.53
N GLN A 70 7.91 11.64 19.45
CA GLN A 70 7.60 12.03 18.08
C GLN A 70 6.72 10.96 17.40
N LEU A 71 5.45 11.31 17.14
CA LEU A 71 4.55 10.52 16.31
C LEU A 71 4.87 10.76 14.82
N LEU A 72 5.20 9.70 14.08
CA LEU A 72 5.50 9.76 12.64
C LEU A 72 4.26 9.47 11.79
N TYR A 73 3.49 8.43 12.17
CA TYR A 73 2.25 8.07 11.50
C TYR A 73 1.14 7.89 12.52
N ARG A 74 -0.03 8.46 12.25
CA ARG A 74 -1.23 8.26 13.07
C ARG A 74 -2.13 7.22 12.43
N LYS A 75 -2.73 6.36 13.25
CA LYS A 75 -3.78 5.44 12.82
C LYS A 75 -4.91 6.19 12.09
N GLY A 76 -5.25 5.70 10.90
CA GLY A 76 -6.27 6.27 10.03
C GLY A 76 -5.74 7.33 9.05
N ASP A 77 -4.48 7.76 9.19
CA ASP A 77 -3.82 8.52 8.13
C ASP A 77 -3.81 7.67 6.86
N ASN A 78 -4.08 8.30 5.73
CA ASN A 78 -4.18 7.60 4.46
C ASN A 78 -3.67 8.45 3.31
N ILE A 79 -3.29 7.76 2.24
CA ILE A 79 -2.81 8.38 1.03
C ILE A 79 -3.23 7.60 -0.20
N THR A 80 -3.67 8.33 -1.22
CA THR A 80 -4.03 7.76 -2.52
C THR A 80 -2.99 8.13 -3.56
N ARG A 81 -2.58 7.14 -4.36
CA ARG A 81 -1.63 7.29 -5.46
C ARG A 81 -2.14 6.60 -6.71
N LYS A 82 -2.06 7.28 -7.84
CA LYS A 82 -2.38 6.73 -9.15
C LYS A 82 -1.08 6.27 -9.82
N PHE A 83 -1.10 5.09 -10.43
CA PHE A 83 0.03 4.57 -11.18
C PHE A 83 -0.44 3.86 -12.45
N VAL A 84 0.49 3.63 -13.37
CA VAL A 84 0.20 2.98 -14.65
C VAL A 84 1.03 1.70 -14.75
N ILE A 85 0.39 0.62 -15.19
CA ILE A 85 1.07 -0.60 -15.60
C ILE A 85 1.14 -0.61 -17.12
N ILE A 86 2.34 -0.77 -17.67
CA ILE A 86 2.58 -0.96 -19.11
C ILE A 86 3.36 -2.26 -19.27
N ARG A 87 2.93 -3.10 -20.20
CA ARG A 87 3.62 -4.33 -20.63
C ARG A 87 3.91 -4.29 -22.11
#